data_AF-A0A1P8YGU2-F1
#
_entry.id   AF-A0A1P8YGU2-F1
#
_cell.length_a   1.000
_cell.length_b   1.000
_cell.length_c   1.000
_cell.angle_alpha   90.00
_cell.angle_beta   90.00
_cell.angle_gamma   90.00
#
_symmetry.space_group_name_H-M   'P 1'
#
loop_
_entity.id
_entity.type
_entity.pdbx_description
1 polymer ?
#
loop_
_entity_poly.entity_id
_entity_poly.type
_entity_poly.pdbx_seq_one_letter_code
_entity_poly.pdbx_strand_id
1 'polypeptide(L)'
;MIDWSVALQFPCQRPFNHRLGVAEIPEYRILPDRPAAVMTSLWQDHFGGGPLGWIDLVVTGRTLPTYLDGDWDRDGDWGSLEQYTRIDPNAEPAQLDTVTVRRSGAWDPGPINIAW
;
A
#
# COMPACT_ATOMS: atom_id res chain seq x y z
N MET A 1 5.42 -0.10 0.59
CA MET A 1 4.25 -0.99 0.47
C MET A 1 4.75 -2.40 0.19
N ILE A 2 4.20 -3.39 0.87
CA ILE A 2 4.60 -4.78 0.71
C ILE A 2 3.30 -5.56 0.53
N ASP A 3 3.12 -6.23 -0.61
CA ASP A 3 1.93 -7.05 -0.85
C ASP A 3 1.89 -8.19 0.17
N TRP A 4 0.67 -8.58 0.59
CA TRP A 4 0.48 -9.44 1.76
C TRP A 4 1.13 -10.83 1.61
N SER A 5 1.29 -11.35 0.39
CA SER A 5 1.87 -12.66 0.13
C SER A 5 3.39 -12.70 0.28
N VAL A 6 4.07 -11.55 0.22
CA VAL A 6 5.54 -11.45 0.25
C VAL A 6 6.08 -10.87 1.56
N ALA A 7 5.21 -10.55 2.52
CA ALA A 7 5.62 -9.81 3.72
C ALA A 7 6.66 -10.55 4.59
N LEU A 8 6.61 -11.89 4.67
CA LEU A 8 7.54 -12.65 5.50
C LEU A 8 8.93 -12.79 4.87
N GLN A 9 9.03 -12.69 3.55
CA GLN A 9 10.27 -12.77 2.78
C GLN A 9 11.08 -11.47 2.86
N PHE A 10 10.43 -10.35 3.19
CA PHE A 10 11.04 -9.02 3.33
C PHE A 10 10.92 -8.47 4.77
N PRO A 11 11.52 -9.15 5.78
CA PRO A 11 11.29 -8.83 7.20
C PRO A 11 11.97 -7.53 7.65
N CYS A 12 12.96 -7.04 6.91
CA CYS A 12 13.70 -5.83 7.26
C CYS A 12 13.04 -4.55 6.73
N GLN A 13 12.26 -4.66 5.65
CA GLN A 13 11.50 -3.54 5.10
C GLN A 13 10.29 -3.27 5.99
N ARG A 14 10.10 -2.00 6.36
CA ARG A 14 8.94 -1.57 7.15
C ARG A 14 7.77 -1.25 6.20
N PRO A 15 6.56 -1.79 6.42
CA PRO A 15 5.35 -1.29 5.77
C PRO A 15 5.10 0.20 6.11
N PHE A 16 4.33 0.91 5.27
CA PHE A 16 3.90 2.27 5.62
C PHE A 16 3.06 2.23 6.90
N ASN A 17 3.12 3.29 7.70
CA ASN A 17 2.33 3.40 8.91
C ASN A 17 1.01 4.16 8.64
N HIS A 18 0.05 4.04 9.55
CA HIS A 18 -1.13 4.89 9.59
C HIS A 18 -1.41 5.34 11.02
N ARG A 19 -1.86 6.59 11.19
CA ARG A 19 -2.16 7.16 12.48
C ARG A 19 -3.32 8.15 12.35
N LEU A 20 -4.27 8.07 13.28
CA LEU A 20 -5.41 9.01 13.36
C LEU A 20 -6.21 9.08 12.04
N GLY A 21 -6.35 7.95 11.33
CA GLY A 21 -7.08 7.88 10.06
C GLY A 21 -6.30 8.34 8.82
N VAL A 22 -5.02 8.72 8.96
CA VAL A 22 -4.17 9.17 7.85
C VAL A 22 -2.99 8.21 7.66
N ALA A 23 -2.70 7.82 6.42
CA ALA A 23 -1.62 6.90 6.06
C ALA A 23 -0.37 7.65 5.56
N GLU A 24 0.80 7.06 5.83
CA GLU A 24 2.09 7.45 5.24
C GLU A 24 2.12 7.04 3.76
N ILE A 25 2.54 7.95 2.87
CA ILE A 25 2.68 7.63 1.44
C ILE A 25 3.89 6.71 1.25
N PRO A 26 3.71 5.49 0.70
CA PRO A 26 4.83 4.58 0.46
C PRO A 26 5.72 5.06 -0.70
N GLU A 27 7.02 4.77 -0.61
CA GLU A 27 8.00 5.10 -1.66
C GLU A 27 8.26 3.96 -2.65
N TYR A 28 7.94 2.73 -2.25
CA TYR A 28 8.15 1.52 -3.04
C TYR A 28 6.99 0.56 -2.87
N ARG A 29 6.79 -0.34 -3.84
CA ARG A 29 5.95 -1.53 -3.70
C ARG A 29 6.73 -2.78 -4.08
N ILE A 30 6.67 -3.79 -3.20
CA ILE A 30 7.20 -5.13 -3.46
C ILE A 30 6.02 -6.04 -3.78
N LEU A 31 6.06 -6.66 -4.95
CA LEU A 31 5.01 -7.56 -5.47
C LEU A 31 5.55 -8.99 -5.57
N PRO A 32 4.69 -10.01 -5.44
CA PRO A 32 5.03 -11.38 -5.81
C PRO A 32 5.16 -11.53 -7.34
N ASP A 33 5.36 -12.77 -7.79
CA ASP A 33 5.32 -13.18 -9.19
C ASP A 33 4.02 -12.75 -9.88
N ARG A 34 4.07 -12.62 -11.22
CA ARG A 34 2.95 -12.04 -12.00
C ARG A 34 1.57 -12.64 -11.68
N PRO A 35 1.36 -13.97 -11.61
CA PRO A 35 0.05 -14.53 -11.28
C PRO A 35 -0.45 -14.13 -9.88
N ALA A 36 0.40 -14.19 -8.86
CA ALA A 36 0.01 -13.81 -7.52
C ALA A 36 -0.22 -12.29 -7.42
N ALA A 37 0.54 -11.48 -8.16
CA ALA A 37 0.39 -10.02 -8.15
C ALA A 37 -1.00 -9.58 -8.62
N VAL A 38 -1.61 -10.30 -9.57
CA VAL A 38 -3.00 -10.06 -9.99
C VAL A 38 -3.95 -10.32 -8.82
N MET A 39 -3.75 -11.41 -8.07
CA MET A 39 -4.60 -11.76 -6.93
C MET A 39 -4.42 -10.80 -5.75
N THR A 40 -3.18 -10.46 -5.39
CA THR A 40 -2.91 -9.52 -4.30
C THR A 40 -3.47 -8.13 -4.64
N SER A 41 -3.31 -7.68 -5.90
CA SER A 41 -3.83 -6.39 -6.35
C SER A 41 -5.36 -6.32 -6.28
N LEU A 42 -6.07 -7.37 -6.73
CA LEU A 42 -7.54 -7.42 -6.63
C LEU A 42 -8.02 -7.44 -5.17
N TRP A 43 -7.33 -8.15 -4.28
CA TRP A 43 -7.70 -8.17 -2.86
C TRP A 43 -7.58 -6.80 -2.20
N GLN A 44 -6.60 -5.99 -2.64
CA GLN A 44 -6.22 -4.74 -2.01
C GLN A 44 -6.61 -3.49 -2.84
N ASP A 45 -7.53 -3.67 -3.79
CA ASP A 45 -8.00 -2.63 -4.70
C ASP A 45 -8.92 -1.61 -4.02
N HIS A 46 -9.40 -0.66 -4.81
CA HIS A 46 -10.38 0.33 -4.35
C HIS A 46 -11.65 -0.33 -3.80
N PHE A 47 -12.19 -1.34 -4.49
CA PHE A 47 -13.44 -2.03 -4.14
C PHE A 47 -13.34 -2.86 -2.84
N GLY A 48 -12.14 -3.26 -2.44
CA GLY A 48 -11.87 -3.89 -1.16
C GLY A 48 -11.64 -2.89 -0.02
N GLY A 49 -11.58 -1.58 -0.32
CA GLY A 49 -11.11 -0.55 0.61
C GLY A 49 -9.61 -0.64 0.90
N GLY A 50 -8.86 -1.37 0.06
CA GLY A 50 -7.44 -1.59 0.23
C GLY A 50 -6.59 -0.38 -0.14
N PRO A 51 -5.29 -0.43 0.17
CA PRO A 51 -4.41 0.72 0.01
C PRO A 51 -4.21 1.17 -1.44
N LEU A 52 -4.36 0.30 -2.45
CA LEU A 52 -4.23 0.73 -3.84
C LEU A 52 -5.30 1.75 -4.25
N GLY A 53 -6.48 1.70 -3.61
CA GLY A 53 -7.55 2.64 -3.91
C GLY A 53 -7.23 4.11 -3.63
N TRP A 54 -6.27 4.40 -2.74
CA TRP A 54 -5.81 5.77 -2.49
C TRP A 54 -4.39 6.01 -2.97
N ILE A 55 -3.50 5.00 -2.94
CA ILE A 55 -2.11 5.13 -3.42
C ILE A 55 -2.11 5.56 -4.89
N ASP A 56 -2.93 4.93 -5.73
CA ASP A 56 -3.01 5.21 -7.16
C ASP A 56 -3.53 6.63 -7.47
N LEU A 57 -4.14 7.31 -6.48
CA LEU A 57 -4.61 8.70 -6.61
C LEU A 57 -3.53 9.74 -6.29
N VAL A 58 -2.43 9.36 -5.63
CA VAL A 58 -1.43 10.30 -5.10
C VAL A 58 0.00 10.03 -5.55
N VAL A 59 0.29 8.83 -6.05
CA VAL A 59 1.60 8.47 -6.61
C VAL A 59 1.46 7.78 -7.96
N THR A 60 2.53 7.82 -8.75
CA THR A 60 2.71 6.99 -9.95
C THR A 60 3.80 5.96 -9.69
N GLY A 61 3.63 4.74 -10.20
CA GLY A 61 4.59 3.64 -10.07
C GLY A 61 5.45 3.45 -11.32
N ARG A 62 6.76 3.27 -11.13
CA ARG A 62 7.68 2.77 -12.18
C ARG A 62 8.31 1.46 -11.74
N THR A 63 8.29 0.45 -12.60
CA THR A 63 8.96 -0.83 -12.33
C THR A 63 10.47 -0.68 -12.40
N LEU A 64 11.18 -1.28 -11.45
CA LEU A 64 12.64 -1.34 -11.40
C LEU A 64 13.13 -2.71 -11.90
N PRO A 65 14.16 -2.74 -12.78
CA PRO A 65 14.75 -3.99 -13.22
C PRO A 65 15.48 -4.64 -12.04
N THR A 66 15.03 -5.82 -11.66
CA THR A 66 15.44 -6.53 -10.44
C THR A 66 15.53 -8.01 -10.76
N TYR A 67 16.55 -8.66 -10.23
CA TYR A 67 16.94 -10.00 -10.64
C TYR A 67 17.27 -10.83 -9.40
N LEU A 68 16.89 -12.11 -9.43
CA LEU A 68 17.16 -13.04 -8.33
C LEU A 68 18.61 -13.51 -8.39
N ASP A 69 19.35 -13.33 -7.29
CA ASP A 69 20.77 -13.68 -7.23
C ASP A 69 21.00 -15.19 -7.46
N GLY A 70 21.90 -15.50 -8.38
CA GLY A 70 22.27 -16.87 -8.73
C GLY A 70 21.22 -17.65 -9.52
N ASP A 71 20.12 -17.01 -9.95
CA ASP A 71 19.00 -17.68 -10.60
C ASP A 71 18.39 -16.83 -11.72
N TRP A 72 19.22 -16.54 -12.72
CA TRP A 72 18.92 -15.59 -13.81
C TRP A 72 18.03 -16.18 -14.92
N ASP A 73 18.04 -17.52 -15.07
CA ASP A 73 17.38 -18.23 -16.16
C ASP A 73 16.00 -18.77 -15.77
N ARG A 74 15.55 -18.53 -14.53
CA ARG A 74 14.49 -19.36 -13.94
C ARG A 74 13.15 -19.18 -14.65
N ASP A 75 12.56 -20.33 -14.96
CA ASP A 75 11.12 -20.60 -15.13
C ASP A 75 10.23 -20.12 -13.95
N GLY A 76 10.75 -19.33 -13.00
CA GLY A 76 10.03 -18.76 -11.85
C GLY A 76 10.41 -17.30 -11.66
N ASP A 77 9.49 -16.42 -12.05
CA ASP A 77 9.47 -15.00 -11.72
C ASP A 77 9.46 -14.83 -10.19
N TRP A 78 10.44 -14.13 -9.60
CA TRP A 78 10.48 -13.90 -8.15
C TRP A 78 9.43 -12.86 -7.71
N GLY A 79 9.00 -12.02 -8.65
CA GLY A 79 8.17 -10.86 -8.43
C GLY A 79 8.78 -9.59 -8.99
N SER A 80 8.37 -8.46 -8.43
CA SER A 80 8.80 -7.16 -8.95
C SER A 80 8.88 -6.09 -7.86
N LEU A 81 9.67 -5.07 -8.17
CA LEU A 81 9.82 -3.86 -7.36
C LEU A 81 9.34 -2.66 -8.17
N GLU A 82 8.46 -1.87 -7.59
CA GLU A 82 8.06 -0.57 -8.13
C GLU A 82 8.60 0.54 -7.22
N GLN A 83 9.07 1.63 -7.83
CA GLN A 83 9.31 2.89 -7.15
C GLN A 83 8.12 3.82 -7.38
N TYR A 84 7.63 4.41 -6.30
CA TYR A 84 6.58 5.42 -6.33
C TYR A 84 7.14 6.83 -6.37
N THR A 85 6.51 7.67 -7.19
CA THR A 85 6.77 9.11 -7.28
C THR A 85 5.47 9.86 -7.04
N ARG A 86 5.47 10.84 -6.14
CA ARG A 86 4.29 11.66 -5.85
C ARG A 86 3.85 12.43 -7.09
N ILE A 87 2.53 12.52 -7.28
CA ILE A 87 1.93 13.33 -8.36
C ILE A 87 2.25 14.81 -8.13
N ASP A 88 2.08 15.29 -6.89
CA ASP A 88 2.58 16.60 -6.45
C ASP A 88 3.83 16.42 -5.59
N PRO A 89 5.02 16.76 -6.11
CA PRO A 89 6.27 16.60 -5.37
C PRO A 89 6.46 17.65 -4.26
N ASN A 90 5.69 18.75 -4.28
CA ASN A 90 5.80 19.83 -3.28
C ASN A 90 4.76 19.69 -2.15
N ALA A 91 3.91 18.66 -2.21
CA ALA A 91 2.91 18.41 -1.18
C ALA A 91 3.55 17.85 0.10
N GLU A 92 3.33 18.56 1.20
CA GLU A 92 3.82 18.21 2.54
C GLU A 92 2.75 17.51 3.39
N PRO A 93 3.14 16.69 4.39
CA PRO A 93 2.19 16.08 5.32
C PRO A 93 1.33 17.11 6.05
N ALA A 94 0.02 16.83 6.17
CA ALA A 94 -0.90 17.68 6.89
C ALA A 94 -0.62 17.70 8.41
N GLN A 95 -0.84 18.85 9.04
CA GLN A 95 -0.91 18.95 10.52
C GLN A 95 -2.31 18.52 10.98
N LEU A 96 -2.36 17.61 11.96
CA LEU A 96 -3.61 17.05 12.46
C LEU A 96 -3.95 17.65 13.83
N ASP A 97 -5.02 18.45 13.87
CA ASP A 97 -5.63 18.89 15.12
C ASP A 97 -6.55 17.80 15.66
N THR A 98 -6.32 17.37 16.90
CA THR A 98 -7.08 16.26 17.50
C THR A 98 -7.54 16.60 18.90
N VAL A 99 -8.68 16.01 19.28
CA VAL A 99 -9.26 16.13 20.62
C VAL A 99 -9.61 14.75 21.15
N THR A 100 -9.41 14.54 22.45
CA THR A 100 -9.91 13.33 23.12
C THR A 100 -11.31 13.59 23.62
N VAL A 101 -12.27 12.75 23.23
CA VAL A 101 -13.68 12.92 23.63
C VAL A 101 -14.25 11.62 24.17
N ARG A 102 -14.99 11.70 25.28
CA ARG A 102 -15.73 10.56 25.83
C ARG A 102 -17.00 10.31 25.01
N ARG A 103 -17.21 9.07 24.58
CA ARG A 103 -18.42 8.58 23.89
C ARG A 103 -19.05 7.44 24.69
N SER A 104 -20.34 7.19 24.49
CA SER A 104 -21.02 6.01 25.04
C SER A 104 -20.75 4.77 24.17
N GLY A 105 -21.02 3.57 24.68
CA GLY A 105 -20.82 2.32 23.92
C GLY A 105 -21.79 2.10 22.76
N ALA A 106 -22.89 2.86 22.70
CA ALA A 106 -23.87 2.84 21.61
C ALA A 106 -23.77 4.09 20.72
N TRP A 107 -22.73 4.92 20.89
CA TRP A 107 -22.52 6.08 20.06
C TRP A 107 -22.08 5.67 18.65
N ASP A 108 -22.70 6.26 17.64
CA ASP A 108 -22.41 6.05 16.23
C ASP A 108 -22.24 7.43 15.55
N PRO A 109 -21.07 7.75 14.96
CA PRO A 109 -20.88 8.99 14.21
C PRO A 109 -21.62 9.03 12.86
N GLY A 110 -22.14 7.89 12.40
CA GLY A 110 -22.76 7.72 11.10
C GLY A 110 -22.19 6.51 10.35
N PRO A 111 -22.89 6.04 9.31
CA PRO A 111 -22.47 4.87 8.55
C PRO A 111 -21.16 5.10 7.80
N ILE A 112 -20.36 4.04 7.68
CA ILE A 112 -19.18 4.01 6.79
C ILE A 112 -19.65 3.95 5.33
N ASN A 113 -19.05 4.76 4.46
CA ASN A 113 -19.33 4.68 3.04
C ASN A 113 -18.72 3.40 2.44
N ILE A 114 -19.58 2.56 1.86
CA ILE A 114 -19.23 1.32 1.15
C ILE A 114 -19.68 1.34 -0.32
N ALA A 115 -20.18 2.49 -0.79
CA ALA A 115 -20.66 2.68 -2.15
C ALA A 115 -19.54 3.25 -3.05
N TRP A 116 -19.47 2.70 -4.26
CA TRP A 116 -18.52 3.03 -5.33
C TRP A 116 -19.18 3.98 -6.34
#